data_AF-A0ABD3R5X4-F1
#
_entry.id   AF-A0ABD3R5X4-F1
#
_cell.length_a   1.000
_cell.length_b   1.000
_cell.length_c   1.000
_cell.angle_alpha   90.00
_cell.angle_beta   90.00
_cell.angle_gamma   90.00
#
_symmetry.space_group_name_H-M   'P 1'
#
loop_
_entity.id
_entity.type
_entity.pdbx_description
1 polymer ?
#
loop_
_entity_poly.entity_id
_entity_poly.type
_entity_poly.pdbx_seq_one_letter_code
_entity_poly.pdbx_strand_id
1 'polypeptide(L)'
;MTPRRPVAAALVVATTAFLSAMLPSSLAFILVPRNGLPSTRRRERTTPPRNDGVGDASPWRSTSSPASLMAANDTFETSVKLPGREELIARMKFKSILDVPSELVEVRYSVPFGLNVEPRDNLAICTKDGPGGEKVGDVLRYTSRWTLGLPRGDGVITTAMSFSGGISWQCSMFDVMKAGRWDAVVEALVSNESSRTNEVVLLFERPMAGVEKE
;
A
#
# COMPACT_ATOMS: atom_id res chain seq x y z
N MET A 1 -5.67 -13.05 51.53
CA MET A 1 -6.38 -11.76 51.60
C MET A 1 -5.46 -10.74 52.25
N THR A 2 -4.71 -9.99 51.45
CA THR A 2 -4.05 -8.70 51.77
C THR A 2 -3.43 -8.20 50.47
N PRO A 3 -3.85 -7.05 49.92
CA PRO A 3 -3.41 -6.59 48.60
C PRO A 3 -2.10 -5.82 48.69
N ARG A 4 -1.12 -6.15 47.82
CA ARG A 4 0.05 -5.30 47.57
C ARG A 4 -0.26 -4.36 46.39
N ARG A 5 -0.16 -3.07 46.67
CA ARG A 5 -0.43 -1.94 45.77
C ARG A 5 0.53 -1.93 44.57
N PRO A 6 0.09 -1.43 43.39
CA PRO A 6 0.97 -1.22 42.25
C PRO A 6 1.85 0.01 42.44
N VAL A 7 3.14 -0.12 42.13
CA VAL A 7 4.10 0.99 42.01
C VAL A 7 3.95 1.56 40.60
N ALA A 8 3.44 2.79 40.51
CA ALA A 8 3.39 3.55 39.28
C ALA A 8 4.80 4.06 38.93
N ALA A 9 5.39 3.57 37.84
CA ALA A 9 6.59 4.12 37.26
C ALA A 9 6.18 5.20 36.23
N ALA A 10 6.29 6.47 36.63
CA ALA A 10 6.15 7.60 35.72
C ALA A 10 7.47 7.74 34.93
N LEU A 11 7.43 7.40 33.65
CA LEU A 11 8.53 7.64 32.71
C LEU A 11 8.41 9.08 32.18
N VAL A 12 9.25 9.97 32.70
CA VAL A 12 9.45 11.32 32.17
C VAL A 12 10.46 11.22 31.03
N VAL A 13 10.01 11.36 29.78
CA VAL A 13 10.92 11.51 28.63
C VAL A 13 11.04 12.99 28.31
N ALA A 14 12.28 13.48 28.46
CA ALA A 14 12.67 14.86 28.25
C ALA A 14 12.51 15.26 26.78
N THR A 15 11.82 16.39 26.58
CA THR A 15 11.75 17.13 25.33
C THR A 15 13.04 17.93 25.13
N THR A 16 13.92 17.48 24.23
CA THR A 16 15.01 18.32 23.72
C THR A 16 14.65 18.80 22.32
N ALA A 17 14.16 20.04 22.26
CA ALA A 17 14.07 20.81 21.03
C ALA A 17 15.48 21.20 20.58
N PHE A 18 15.88 20.80 19.38
CA PHE A 18 17.05 21.36 18.70
C PHE A 18 16.58 22.32 17.59
N LEU A 19 16.73 23.59 17.91
CA LEU A 19 16.59 24.75 17.05
C LEU A 19 17.85 24.82 16.17
N SER A 20 17.73 24.57 14.86
CA SER A 20 18.81 24.85 13.92
C SER A 20 18.41 25.97 12.97
N ALA A 21 19.27 26.97 12.94
CA ALA A 21 19.06 28.29 12.39
C ALA A 21 19.17 28.35 10.85
N MET A 22 18.50 29.38 10.34
CA MET A 22 18.54 29.99 9.01
C MET A 22 19.88 29.93 8.26
N LEU A 23 19.80 29.80 6.93
CA LEU A 23 20.39 30.75 5.97
C LEU A 23 19.58 30.74 4.66
N PRO A 24 19.16 31.90 4.11
CA PRO A 24 18.53 32.02 2.80
C PRO A 24 19.59 32.24 1.70
N SER A 25 19.46 31.55 0.57
CA SER A 25 20.20 31.89 -0.64
C SER A 25 19.21 32.38 -1.70
N SER A 26 19.07 33.69 -1.79
CA SER A 26 18.46 34.37 -2.93
C SER A 26 19.51 34.55 -4.02
N LEU A 27 19.19 34.14 -5.25
CA LEU A 27 19.64 34.84 -6.45
C LEU A 27 18.64 34.56 -7.58
N ALA A 28 17.78 35.55 -7.80
CA ALA A 28 16.92 35.66 -8.94
C ALA A 28 17.75 36.05 -10.18
N PHE A 29 17.45 35.45 -11.33
CA PHE A 29 17.65 36.11 -12.62
C PHE A 29 16.39 35.96 -13.46
N ILE A 30 15.83 37.11 -13.78
CA ILE A 30 14.71 37.36 -14.69
C ILE A 30 15.27 37.35 -16.12
N LEU A 31 14.57 36.73 -17.06
CA LEU A 31 14.53 37.21 -18.44
C LEU A 31 13.16 36.91 -19.08
N VAL A 32 12.48 37.98 -19.48
CA VAL A 32 11.27 38.02 -20.31
C VAL A 32 11.67 38.62 -21.67
N PRO A 33 11.13 38.11 -22.79
CA PRO A 33 10.37 38.97 -23.71
C PRO A 33 9.10 38.21 -24.21
N ARG A 34 7.86 38.66 -23.98
CA ARG A 34 7.06 39.74 -24.61
C ARG A 34 7.15 39.87 -26.15
N ASN A 35 6.12 39.33 -26.83
CA ASN A 35 5.11 40.03 -27.68
C ASN A 35 4.90 39.41 -29.07
N GLY A 36 3.64 39.13 -29.40
CA GLY A 36 3.18 38.82 -30.76
C GLY A 36 1.70 38.36 -30.84
N LEU A 37 0.76 39.25 -30.54
CA LEU A 37 -0.66 39.21 -31.00
C LEU A 37 -0.75 39.95 -32.37
N PRO A 38 -1.87 39.96 -33.17
CA PRO A 38 -3.26 39.61 -32.83
C PRO A 38 -4.13 38.89 -33.92
N SER A 39 -5.37 38.52 -33.51
CA SER A 39 -6.66 38.58 -34.26
C SER A 39 -6.89 37.61 -35.45
N THR A 40 -7.91 36.74 -35.43
CA THR A 40 -9.31 37.11 -35.77
C THR A 40 -10.40 36.18 -35.20
N ARG A 41 -11.35 36.83 -34.52
CA ARG A 41 -12.82 36.66 -34.48
C ARG A 41 -13.48 35.59 -35.39
N ARG A 42 -14.24 34.65 -34.80
CA ARG A 42 -15.63 34.34 -35.23
C ARG A 42 -16.43 33.66 -34.11
N ARG A 43 -17.62 34.22 -33.84
CA ARG A 43 -18.67 33.68 -32.97
C ARG A 43 -19.22 32.38 -33.55
N GLU A 44 -19.54 31.42 -32.69
CA GLU A 44 -20.80 30.71 -32.79
C GLU A 44 -21.35 30.43 -31.39
N ARG A 45 -22.63 30.77 -31.26
CA ARG A 45 -23.44 30.75 -30.05
C ARG A 45 -24.33 29.53 -30.20
N THR A 46 -24.17 28.53 -29.34
CA THR A 46 -25.17 27.46 -29.20
C THR A 46 -25.34 27.14 -27.72
N THR A 47 -26.52 27.52 -27.22
CA THR A 47 -27.04 27.28 -25.88
C THR A 47 -27.23 25.78 -25.64
N PRO A 48 -26.84 25.22 -24.48
CA PRO A 48 -27.34 23.91 -24.06
C PRO A 48 -28.73 24.07 -23.39
N PRO A 49 -29.66 23.13 -23.60
CA PRO A 49 -30.96 23.16 -22.94
C PRO A 49 -30.84 22.81 -21.45
N ARG A 50 -31.62 23.55 -20.68
CA ARG A 50 -31.89 23.39 -19.24
C ARG A 50 -32.82 22.19 -19.07
N ASN A 51 -32.39 21.18 -18.31
CA ASN A 51 -33.23 20.06 -17.91
C ASN A 51 -33.47 20.15 -16.40
N ASP A 52 -34.69 20.54 -16.03
CA ASP A 52 -35.19 20.57 -14.66
C ASP A 52 -35.91 19.23 -14.40
N GLY A 53 -35.53 18.52 -13.33
CA GLY A 53 -36.17 17.27 -12.88
C GLY A 53 -35.22 16.38 -12.08
N VAL A 54 -35.11 16.57 -10.75
CA VAL A 54 -35.76 15.75 -9.69
C VAL A 54 -35.27 14.30 -9.67
N GLY A 55 -34.57 13.93 -8.58
CA GLY A 55 -34.40 12.54 -8.18
C GLY A 55 -33.02 12.19 -7.63
N ASP A 56 -32.92 12.24 -6.31
CA ASP A 56 -32.20 11.32 -5.41
C ASP A 56 -30.78 10.81 -5.71
N ALA A 57 -29.95 11.00 -4.68
CA ALA A 57 -28.94 10.06 -4.18
C ALA A 57 -27.89 9.55 -5.18
N SER A 58 -26.69 10.14 -5.11
CA SER A 58 -25.46 9.51 -5.59
C SER A 58 -25.26 8.16 -4.88
N PRO A 59 -25.31 7.01 -5.59
CA PRO A 59 -24.83 5.76 -5.05
C PRO A 59 -23.35 5.65 -5.41
N TRP A 60 -22.53 5.42 -4.39
CA TRP A 60 -21.17 4.93 -4.52
C TRP A 60 -21.16 3.72 -5.47
N ARG A 61 -20.63 3.89 -6.69
CA ARG A 61 -20.35 2.77 -7.59
C ARG A 61 -19.00 2.19 -7.19
N SER A 62 -19.01 1.43 -6.12
CA SER A 62 -17.96 0.45 -5.83
C SER A 62 -18.02 -0.60 -6.94
N THR A 63 -16.98 -0.68 -7.77
CA THR A 63 -16.77 -1.80 -8.67
C THR A 63 -16.43 -3.01 -7.80
N SER A 64 -17.44 -3.75 -7.35
CA SER A 64 -17.22 -5.08 -6.81
C SER A 64 -16.81 -5.99 -7.97
N SER A 65 -15.55 -6.41 -7.96
CA SER A 65 -15.13 -7.61 -8.69
C SER A 65 -16.05 -8.78 -8.29
N PRO A 66 -16.37 -9.70 -9.22
CA PRO A 66 -17.22 -10.84 -8.91
C PRO A 66 -16.58 -11.68 -7.80
N ALA A 67 -17.24 -11.74 -6.65
CA ALA A 67 -16.89 -12.64 -5.56
C ALA A 67 -17.01 -14.07 -6.09
N SER A 68 -15.86 -14.72 -6.28
CA SER A 68 -15.79 -16.13 -6.64
C SER A 68 -16.11 -16.95 -5.39
N LEU A 69 -17.33 -17.47 -5.32
CA LEU A 69 -17.79 -18.46 -4.33
C LEU A 69 -16.94 -19.74 -4.41
N MET A 70 -15.94 -20.00 -3.56
CA MET A 70 -15.17 -21.26 -3.67
C MET A 70 -14.69 -21.86 -2.34
N ALA A 71 -14.61 -23.19 -2.34
CA ALA A 71 -14.44 -24.10 -1.21
C ALA A 71 -13.05 -24.03 -0.51
N ALA A 72 -12.98 -24.60 0.70
CA ALA A 72 -11.92 -24.61 1.72
C ALA A 72 -10.47 -25.01 1.31
N ASN A 73 -10.16 -25.18 0.03
CA ASN A 73 -8.82 -25.58 -0.45
C ASN A 73 -8.42 -24.89 -1.75
N ASP A 74 -8.94 -23.69 -2.03
CA ASP A 74 -8.65 -23.04 -3.29
C ASP A 74 -7.24 -22.42 -3.32
N THR A 75 -6.62 -22.50 -4.50
CA THR A 75 -5.35 -21.84 -4.75
C THR A 75 -5.66 -20.45 -5.29
N PHE A 76 -5.27 -19.42 -4.54
CA PHE A 76 -5.37 -18.05 -5.01
C PHE A 76 -4.38 -17.81 -6.15
N GLU A 77 -4.90 -17.30 -7.26
CA GLU A 77 -4.12 -16.74 -8.35
C GLU A 77 -4.47 -15.25 -8.47
N THR A 78 -3.50 -14.37 -8.22
CA THR A 78 -3.70 -12.93 -8.25
C THR A 78 -2.55 -12.23 -8.95
N SER A 79 -2.85 -11.09 -9.57
CA SER A 79 -1.88 -10.22 -10.23
C SER A 79 -1.96 -8.83 -9.63
N VAL A 80 -0.86 -8.37 -9.02
CA VAL A 80 -0.80 -7.11 -8.30
C VAL A 80 0.21 -6.19 -8.96
N LYS A 81 -0.16 -4.93 -9.19
CA LYS A 81 0.77 -3.91 -9.69
C LYS A 81 1.70 -3.46 -8.56
N LEU A 82 3.00 -3.60 -8.78
CA LEU A 82 4.01 -3.23 -7.80
C LEU A 82 4.24 -1.72 -7.77
N PRO A 83 4.46 -1.13 -6.58
CA PRO A 83 4.67 0.30 -6.45
C PRO A 83 6.06 0.71 -7.00
N GLY A 84 6.16 1.97 -7.45
CA GLY A 84 7.42 2.58 -7.94
C GLY A 84 7.83 2.22 -9.38
N ARG A 85 7.16 1.26 -10.02
CA ARG A 85 7.31 0.96 -11.47
C ARG A 85 5.96 0.63 -12.08
N GLU A 86 5.39 1.56 -12.85
CA GLU A 86 4.01 1.51 -13.34
C GLU A 86 3.66 0.26 -14.17
N GLU A 87 4.66 -0.40 -14.77
CA GLU A 87 4.46 -1.56 -15.64
C GLU A 87 4.79 -2.91 -14.98
N LEU A 88 5.30 -2.91 -13.73
CA LEU A 88 5.72 -4.15 -13.08
C LEU A 88 4.54 -4.83 -12.38
N ILE A 89 4.19 -6.04 -12.83
CA ILE A 89 3.10 -6.84 -12.27
C ILE A 89 3.67 -8.08 -11.59
N ALA A 90 3.37 -8.25 -10.30
CA ALA A 90 3.64 -9.47 -9.56
C ALA A 90 2.48 -10.46 -9.78
N ARG A 91 2.75 -11.60 -10.42
CA ARG A 91 1.81 -12.71 -10.51
C ARG A 91 2.12 -13.72 -9.43
N MET A 92 1.12 -14.04 -8.62
CA MET A 92 1.28 -14.87 -7.43
C MET A 92 0.26 -16.00 -7.43
N LYS A 93 0.74 -17.19 -7.06
CA LYS A 93 -0.08 -18.38 -6.89
C LYS A 93 0.24 -19.02 -5.54
N PHE A 94 -0.75 -19.08 -4.65
CA PHE A 94 -0.55 -19.60 -3.29
C PHE A 94 -1.84 -20.19 -2.72
N LYS A 95 -1.72 -21.05 -1.71
CA LYS A 95 -2.87 -21.68 -1.08
C LYS A 95 -3.50 -20.77 -0.03
N SER A 96 -4.82 -20.86 0.13
CA SER A 96 -5.52 -20.37 1.32
C SER A 96 -4.87 -20.93 2.59
N ILE A 97 -4.80 -20.12 3.65
CA ILE A 97 -4.39 -20.59 4.99
C ILE A 97 -5.64 -20.93 5.80
N LEU A 98 -6.71 -20.17 5.62
CA LEU A 98 -7.93 -20.36 6.36
C LEU A 98 -8.62 -21.63 5.87
N ASP A 99 -9.04 -22.48 6.82
CA ASP A 99 -9.83 -23.70 6.51
C ASP A 99 -11.26 -23.36 6.07
N VAL A 100 -11.68 -22.10 6.23
CA VAL A 100 -12.96 -21.60 5.73
C VAL A 100 -12.75 -20.95 4.36
N PRO A 101 -13.78 -20.94 3.49
CA PRO A 101 -13.79 -20.13 2.29
C PRO A 101 -13.36 -18.69 2.58
N SER A 102 -12.33 -18.23 1.89
CA SER A 102 -11.70 -16.94 2.12
C SER A 102 -11.52 -16.19 0.80
N GLU A 103 -11.47 -14.86 0.91
CA GLU A 103 -11.22 -13.95 -0.20
C GLU A 103 -9.96 -13.12 0.05
N LEU A 104 -9.31 -12.67 -1.03
CA LEU A 104 -8.18 -11.76 -0.94
C LEU A 104 -8.65 -10.31 -1.07
N VAL A 105 -8.23 -9.48 -0.12
CA VAL A 105 -8.48 -8.04 -0.09
C VAL A 105 -7.18 -7.32 -0.37
N GLU A 106 -7.09 -6.64 -1.51
CA GLU A 106 -5.98 -5.77 -1.85
C GLU A 106 -6.20 -4.39 -1.23
N VAL A 107 -5.24 -3.96 -0.42
CA VAL A 107 -5.25 -2.66 0.25
C VAL A 107 -4.02 -1.87 -0.16
N ARG A 108 -4.23 -0.61 -0.51
CA ARG A 108 -3.21 0.31 -0.99
C ARG A 108 -3.17 1.54 -0.09
N TYR A 109 -1.99 1.88 0.41
CA TYR A 109 -1.80 3.04 1.28
C TYR A 109 -0.72 3.97 0.74
N SER A 110 -0.92 5.28 0.91
CA SER A 110 0.13 6.26 0.70
C SER A 110 1.14 6.25 1.85
N VAL A 111 2.42 6.42 1.57
CA VAL A 111 3.49 6.53 2.58
C VAL A 111 3.55 7.98 3.13
N PRO A 112 3.63 8.21 4.45
CA PRO A 112 3.63 7.22 5.53
C PRO A 112 2.24 6.64 5.80
N PHE A 113 2.20 5.37 6.20
CA PHE A 113 0.96 4.64 6.50
C PHE A 113 0.96 4.13 7.94
N GLY A 114 -0.23 3.99 8.50
CA GLY A 114 -0.45 3.27 9.77
C GLY A 114 -1.01 1.88 9.47
N LEU A 115 -0.55 0.87 10.20
CA LEU A 115 -1.04 -0.50 10.06
C LEU A 115 -1.37 -1.08 11.44
N ASN A 116 -2.58 -1.59 11.61
CA ASN A 116 -3.06 -2.19 12.85
C ASN A 116 -2.97 -3.72 12.79
N VAL A 117 -1.76 -4.26 12.60
CA VAL A 117 -1.53 -5.71 12.51
C VAL A 117 -0.60 -6.14 13.63
N GLU A 118 -0.97 -7.21 14.33
CA GLU A 118 -0.19 -7.80 15.41
C GLU A 118 0.12 -9.28 15.12
N PRO A 119 1.29 -9.79 15.57
CA PRO A 119 1.58 -11.21 15.51
C PRO A 119 0.73 -11.98 16.54
N ARG A 120 -0.11 -12.91 16.08
CA ARG A 120 -0.89 -13.83 16.92
C ARG A 120 -0.91 -15.21 16.29
N ASP A 121 -0.61 -16.25 17.06
CA ASP A 121 -0.59 -17.64 16.58
C ASP A 121 0.27 -17.87 15.32
N ASN A 122 1.39 -17.15 15.22
CA ASN A 122 2.28 -17.11 14.05
C ASN A 122 1.67 -16.50 12.77
N LEU A 123 0.50 -15.87 12.89
CA LEU A 123 -0.15 -15.11 11.83
C LEU A 123 -0.07 -13.61 12.12
N ALA A 124 -0.15 -12.83 11.06
CA ALA A 124 -0.20 -11.37 11.13
C ALA A 124 -1.67 -10.93 11.05
N ILE A 125 -2.32 -10.70 12.19
CA ILE A 125 -3.76 -10.47 12.26
C ILE A 125 -4.08 -8.98 12.45
N CYS A 126 -5.03 -8.47 11.67
CA CYS A 126 -5.59 -7.13 11.83
C CYS A 126 -6.35 -7.02 13.16
N THR A 127 -5.97 -6.06 13.99
CA THR A 127 -6.59 -5.82 15.31
C THR A 127 -7.61 -4.70 15.31
N LYS A 128 -7.59 -3.84 14.30
CA LYS A 128 -8.54 -2.75 14.09
C LYS A 128 -8.88 -2.62 12.62
N ASP A 129 -10.12 -2.24 12.34
CA ASP A 129 -10.53 -1.82 11.00
C ASP A 129 -9.71 -0.59 10.58
N GLY A 130 -9.23 -0.61 9.35
CA GLY A 130 -8.45 0.49 8.79
C GLY A 130 -9.13 1.18 7.62
N PRO A 131 -8.64 2.37 7.23
CA PRO A 131 -9.24 3.17 6.18
C PRO A 131 -9.12 2.55 4.79
N GLY A 132 -8.23 1.58 4.60
CA GLY A 132 -8.00 0.87 3.34
C GLY A 132 -8.98 -0.27 3.06
N GLY A 133 -9.88 -0.58 4.00
CA GLY A 133 -10.90 -1.62 3.85
C GLY A 133 -10.54 -2.95 4.51
N GLU A 134 -9.40 -3.03 5.19
CA GLU A 134 -9.08 -4.13 6.10
C GLU A 134 -9.99 -4.11 7.34
N LYS A 135 -10.29 -5.30 7.85
CA LYS A 135 -11.16 -5.52 8.99
C LYS A 135 -10.46 -6.30 10.09
N VAL A 136 -10.95 -6.18 11.32
CA VAL A 136 -10.50 -7.02 12.45
C VAL A 136 -10.64 -8.50 12.09
N GLY A 137 -9.56 -9.26 12.28
CA GLY A 137 -9.50 -10.69 11.97
C GLY A 137 -8.95 -11.03 10.59
N ASP A 138 -8.76 -10.04 9.71
CA ASP A 138 -8.07 -10.26 8.44
C ASP A 138 -6.60 -10.66 8.67
N VAL A 139 -6.09 -11.59 7.86
CA VAL A 139 -4.70 -12.07 7.96
C VAL A 139 -3.86 -11.45 6.85
N LEU A 140 -2.80 -10.73 7.20
CA LEU A 140 -1.86 -10.17 6.23
C LEU A 140 -1.05 -11.29 5.59
N ARG A 141 -1.23 -11.51 4.29
CA ARG A 141 -0.55 -12.55 3.50
C ARG A 141 0.69 -12.02 2.82
N TYR A 142 0.58 -10.85 2.19
CA TYR A 142 1.68 -10.27 1.46
C TYR A 142 1.78 -8.77 1.66
N THR A 143 3.01 -8.27 1.55
CA THR A 143 3.31 -6.83 1.55
C THR A 143 4.35 -6.53 0.48
N SER A 144 4.29 -5.34 -0.12
CA SER A 144 5.38 -4.87 -0.97
C SER A 144 6.64 -4.70 -0.14
N ARG A 145 7.77 -5.20 -0.64
CA ARG A 145 9.09 -5.09 -0.01
C ARG A 145 10.10 -4.58 -1.01
N TRP A 146 10.87 -3.59 -0.57
CA TRP A 146 12.03 -3.09 -1.28
C TRP A 146 13.30 -3.77 -0.76
N THR A 147 14.05 -4.37 -1.67
CA THR A 147 15.34 -5.00 -1.36
C THR A 147 16.43 -4.43 -2.24
N LEU A 148 17.61 -4.26 -1.67
CA LEU A 148 18.78 -3.83 -2.41
C LEU A 148 19.46 -5.08 -2.99
N GLY A 149 19.58 -5.15 -4.31
CA GLY A 149 20.12 -6.35 -4.94
C GLY A 149 20.49 -6.17 -6.40
N LEU A 150 21.14 -7.20 -6.94
CA LEU A 150 21.31 -7.33 -8.37
C LEU A 150 19.95 -7.56 -9.01
N PRO A 151 19.68 -6.97 -10.19
CA PRO A 151 18.39 -7.13 -10.84
C PRO A 151 18.10 -8.61 -11.13
N ARG A 152 17.15 -9.22 -10.41
CA ARG A 152 16.69 -10.58 -10.70
C ARG A 152 15.74 -10.57 -11.91
N GLY A 153 16.30 -10.65 -13.11
CA GLY A 153 15.57 -10.83 -14.37
C GLY A 153 15.95 -12.14 -15.06
N ASP A 154 14.95 -12.94 -15.39
CA ASP A 154 15.04 -14.21 -16.13
C ASP A 154 15.30 -13.95 -17.63
N GLY A 155 16.48 -13.42 -17.95
CA GLY A 155 16.87 -13.16 -19.33
C GLY A 155 18.09 -12.25 -19.49
N VAL A 156 18.82 -12.51 -20.58
CA VAL A 156 20.11 -12.00 -21.11
C VAL A 156 20.52 -10.55 -20.79
N ILE A 157 19.59 -9.67 -20.39
CA ILE A 157 19.86 -8.28 -20.00
C ILE A 157 20.49 -8.19 -18.59
N THR A 158 20.22 -9.15 -17.70
CA THR A 158 20.78 -9.23 -16.33
C THR A 158 22.30 -9.35 -16.34
N THR A 159 22.87 -10.00 -17.36
CA THR A 159 24.31 -10.22 -17.46
C THR A 159 25.07 -8.91 -17.66
N ALA A 160 24.57 -8.00 -18.52
CA ALA A 160 25.23 -6.71 -18.76
C ALA A 160 25.17 -5.77 -17.54
N MET A 161 24.06 -5.75 -16.79
CA MET A 161 23.94 -4.92 -15.58
C MET A 161 24.69 -5.51 -14.38
N SER A 162 24.86 -6.84 -14.31
CA SER A 162 25.67 -7.49 -13.28
C SER A 162 27.17 -7.21 -13.46
N PHE A 163 27.66 -7.06 -14.69
CA PHE A 163 29.04 -6.66 -14.96
C PHE A 163 29.30 -5.17 -14.70
N SER A 164 28.27 -4.33 -14.70
CA SER A 164 28.37 -2.90 -14.37
C SER A 164 28.32 -2.61 -12.86
N GLY A 165 28.22 -3.62 -12.00
CA GLY A 165 28.18 -3.44 -10.53
C GLY A 165 26.96 -2.66 -10.01
N GLY A 166 25.90 -2.55 -10.81
CA GLY A 166 24.73 -1.73 -10.50
C GLY A 166 23.81 -2.40 -9.49
N ILE A 167 24.13 -2.30 -8.20
CA ILE A 167 23.20 -2.62 -7.13
C ILE A 167 22.05 -1.61 -7.20
N SER A 168 20.81 -2.09 -7.37
CA SER A 168 19.63 -1.23 -7.47
C SER A 168 18.51 -1.72 -6.55
N TRP A 169 17.63 -0.80 -6.17
CA TRP A 169 16.44 -1.14 -5.41
C TRP A 169 15.44 -1.89 -6.28
N GLN A 170 14.97 -3.03 -5.77
CA GLN A 170 13.96 -3.87 -6.39
C GLN A 170 12.74 -3.97 -5.49
N CYS A 171 11.55 -3.75 -6.06
CA CYS A 171 10.29 -4.03 -5.40
C CYS A 171 9.82 -5.46 -5.70
N SER A 172 9.32 -6.16 -4.69
CA SER A 172 8.75 -7.51 -4.81
C SER A 172 7.61 -7.70 -3.79
N MET A 173 6.78 -8.72 -3.96
CA MET A 173 5.80 -9.11 -2.95
C MET A 173 6.42 -10.09 -1.96
N PHE A 174 6.47 -9.69 -0.69
CA PHE A 174 6.98 -10.50 0.41
C PHE A 174 5.85 -11.33 1.04
N ASP A 175 6.04 -12.65 1.08
CA ASP A 175 5.10 -13.59 1.71
C ASP A 175 5.31 -13.60 3.23
N VAL A 176 4.34 -13.07 3.95
CA VAL A 176 4.38 -12.94 5.42
C VAL A 176 4.39 -14.31 6.09
N MET A 177 3.80 -15.34 5.47
CA MET A 177 3.76 -16.69 6.04
C MET A 177 5.07 -17.44 5.92
N LYS A 178 5.93 -17.02 4.99
CA LYS A 178 7.29 -17.57 4.85
C LYS A 178 8.29 -16.80 5.71
N ALA A 179 7.86 -15.76 6.42
CA ALA A 179 8.73 -15.03 7.33
C ALA A 179 9.10 -15.93 8.50
N GLY A 180 10.40 -16.24 8.64
CA GLY A 180 10.88 -17.04 9.78
C GLY A 180 10.80 -16.33 11.13
N ARG A 181 10.53 -15.02 11.16
CA ARG A 181 10.37 -14.19 12.36
C ARG A 181 9.54 -12.95 12.05
N TRP A 182 8.85 -12.42 13.06
CA TRP A 182 8.05 -11.18 12.95
C TRP A 182 8.89 -9.98 12.49
N ASP A 183 10.14 -9.87 12.93
CA ASP A 183 11.02 -8.77 12.54
C ASP A 183 11.22 -8.66 11.03
N ALA A 184 11.21 -9.79 10.31
CA ALA A 184 11.34 -9.79 8.85
C ALA A 184 10.09 -9.20 8.17
N VAL A 185 8.92 -9.33 8.80
CA VAL A 185 7.66 -8.71 8.35
C VAL A 185 7.72 -7.21 8.58
N VAL A 186 8.18 -6.78 9.76
CA VAL A 186 8.37 -5.35 10.08
C VAL A 186 9.40 -4.72 9.16
N GLU A 187 10.53 -5.38 8.91
CA GLU A 187 11.56 -4.92 7.97
C GLU A 187 10.98 -4.76 6.55
N ALA A 188 10.16 -5.72 6.11
CA ALA A 188 9.48 -5.63 4.83
C ALA A 188 8.54 -4.42 4.75
N LEU A 189 7.73 -4.19 5.79
CA LEU A 189 6.80 -3.05 5.86
C LEU A 189 7.55 -1.72 5.85
N VAL A 190 8.57 -1.56 6.70
CA VAL A 190 9.37 -0.33 6.85
C VAL A 190 10.27 -0.09 5.63
N SER A 191 10.54 -1.11 4.81
CA SER A 191 11.26 -0.91 3.54
C SER A 191 10.52 0.00 2.54
N ASN A 192 9.19 0.18 2.73
CA ASN A 192 8.37 1.12 1.98
C ASN A 192 8.52 2.53 2.56
N GLU A 193 9.62 3.18 2.23
CA GLU A 193 9.90 4.57 2.62
C GLU A 193 9.66 5.55 1.45
N SER A 194 9.40 6.81 1.81
CA SER A 194 9.05 7.89 0.86
C SER A 194 10.16 8.20 -0.16
N SER A 195 11.41 7.86 0.13
CA SER A 195 12.53 7.99 -0.81
C SER A 195 12.47 6.97 -1.96
N ARG A 196 11.70 5.87 -1.80
CA ARG A 196 11.61 4.76 -2.75
C ARG A 196 10.24 4.66 -3.42
N THR A 197 9.18 4.88 -2.65
CA THR A 197 7.80 4.76 -3.10
C THR A 197 6.88 5.70 -2.36
N ASN A 198 5.81 6.14 -3.04
CA ASN A 198 4.73 6.89 -2.43
C ASN A 198 3.59 5.98 -1.94
N GLU A 199 3.65 4.68 -2.24
CA GLU A 199 2.59 3.72 -2.01
C GLU A 199 3.13 2.38 -1.48
N VAL A 200 2.39 1.75 -0.57
CA VAL A 200 2.56 0.36 -0.13
C VAL A 200 1.35 -0.45 -0.57
N VAL A 201 1.60 -1.69 -0.98
CA VAL A 201 0.54 -2.64 -1.35
C VAL A 201 0.53 -3.79 -0.36
N LEU A 202 -0.64 -4.07 0.20
CA LEU A 202 -0.89 -5.11 1.19
C LEU A 202 -1.98 -6.04 0.67
N LEU A 203 -1.80 -7.34 0.86
CA LEU A 203 -2.83 -8.34 0.56
C LEU A 203 -3.25 -9.02 1.86
N PHE A 204 -4.53 -8.93 2.16
CA PHE A 204 -5.16 -9.60 3.29
C PHE A 204 -5.98 -10.79 2.81
N GLU A 205 -6.03 -11.84 3.62
CA GLU A 205 -6.96 -12.96 3.47
C GLU A 205 -8.06 -12.82 4.52
N ARG A 206 -9.30 -12.78 4.05
CA ARG A 206 -10.50 -12.59 4.86
C ARG A 206 -11.42 -13.80 4.74
N PRO A 207 -11.97 -14.34 5.83
CA PRO A 207 -13.02 -15.35 5.73
C PRO A 207 -14.30 -14.78 5.11
N MET A 208 -14.90 -15.48 4.14
CA MET A 208 -16.18 -15.08 3.55
C MET A 208 -17.30 -15.30 4.57
N ALA A 209 -18.06 -14.24 4.87
CA ALA A 209 -19.19 -14.31 5.78
C ALA A 209 -20.28 -15.25 5.22
N GLY A 210 -20.57 -16.33 5.93
CA GLY A 210 -21.57 -17.34 5.54
C GLY A 210 -21.15 -18.80 5.71
N VAL A 211 -19.91 -19.05 6.14
CA VAL A 211 -19.41 -20.40 6.39
C VAL A 211 -18.91 -20.48 7.83
N GLU A 212 -19.85 -20.61 8.76
CA GLU A 212 -19.52 -20.92 10.15
C GLU A 212 -18.97 -22.35 10.22
N LYS A 213 -17.85 -22.53 10.93
CA LYS A 213 -17.37 -23.86 11.33
C LYS A 213 -18.33 -24.38 12.41
N GLU A 214 -19.16 -25.36 12.06
CA GLU A 214 -19.89 -26.19 13.03
C GLU A 214 -18.93 -27.01 13.90
#